data_AF-A0A8B6D2L1-F1
#
_entry.id   AF-A0A8B6D2L1-F1
#
_cell.length_a   1.000
_cell.length_b   1.000
_cell.length_c   1.000
_cell.angle_alpha   90.00
_cell.angle_beta   90.00
_cell.angle_gamma   90.00
#
_symmetry.space_group_name_H-M   'P 1'
#
loop_
_entity.id
_entity.type
_entity.pdbx_description
1 polymer ?
#
loop_
_entity_poly.entity_id
_entity_poly.type
_entity_poly.pdbx_seq_one_letter_code
_entity_poly.pdbx_strand_id
1 'polypeptide(L)' 'MQREQKRNEKLIKAAEDGDLEKVKNLVRHGADINYKDTFGSFTALHCAANNGKIEIINYLADNEADMNCRNKW' A
#
# COMPACT_ATOMS: atom_id res chain seq x y z
N MET A 1 -6.26 -12.80 -11.55
CA MET A 1 -5.50 -13.72 -10.67
C MET A 1 -4.03 -13.26 -10.53
N GLN A 2 -3.04 -13.74 -11.31
CA GLN A 2 -1.62 -13.41 -11.03
C GLN A 2 -1.21 -11.94 -11.25
N ARG A 3 -1.81 -11.25 -12.23
CA ARG A 3 -1.43 -9.85 -12.56
C ARG A 3 -1.87 -8.84 -11.50
N GLU A 4 -3.04 -9.05 -10.89
CA GLU A 4 -3.57 -8.19 -9.82
C GLU A 4 -2.77 -8.37 -8.54
N GLN A 5 -2.51 -9.62 -8.15
CA GLN A 5 -1.69 -9.94 -6.98
C GLN A 5 -0.30 -9.31 -7.07
N LYS A 6 0.38 -9.48 -8.22
CA LYS A 6 1.69 -8.87 -8.46
C LYS A 6 1.63 -7.34 -8.50
N ARG A 7 0.51 -6.73 -8.88
CA ARG A 7 0.31 -5.28 -8.85
C ARG A 7 0.18 -4.77 -7.42
N ASN A 8 -0.59 -5.47 -6.59
CA ASN A 8 -0.78 -5.09 -5.20
C ASN A 8 0.49 -5.29 -4.36
N GLU A 9 1.26 -6.35 -4.62
CA GLU A 9 2.59 -6.53 -4.01
C GLU A 9 3.54 -5.38 -4.38
N LYS A 10 3.50 -4.91 -5.63
CA LYS A 10 4.26 -3.72 -6.06
C LYS A 10 3.82 -2.45 -5.34
N LEU A 11 2.55 -2.34 -4.93
CA LEU A 11 2.05 -1.20 -4.17
C LEU A 11 2.69 -1.16 -2.78
N ILE A 12 2.74 -2.30 -2.09
CA ILE A 12 3.41 -2.45 -0.79
C ILE A 12 4.89 -2.09 -0.93
N LYS A 13 5.57 -2.63 -1.95
CA LYS A 13 6.98 -2.33 -2.25
C LYS A 13 7.22 -0.83 -2.50
N ALA A 14 6.37 -0.19 -3.30
CA ALA A 14 6.51 1.24 -3.58
C ALA A 14 6.29 2.11 -2.33
N ALA A 15 5.38 1.71 -1.45
CA ALA A 15 5.15 2.38 -0.17
C ALA A 15 6.34 2.19 0.81
N GLU A 16 6.93 1.01 0.83
CA GLU A 16 8.17 0.71 1.57
C GLU A 16 9.34 1.58 1.06
N ASP A 17 9.54 1.63 -0.26
CA ASP A 17 10.62 2.38 -0.90
C ASP A 17 10.43 3.92 -0.75
N GLY A 18 9.21 4.39 -0.49
CA GLY A 18 8.88 5.82 -0.45
C GLY A 18 8.63 6.44 -1.82
N ASP A 19 8.31 5.64 -2.83
CA ASP A 19 8.06 6.07 -4.21
C ASP A 19 6.58 6.46 -4.41
N LEU A 20 6.25 7.70 -4.05
CA LEU A 20 4.89 8.23 -4.14
C LEU A 20 4.30 8.18 -5.56
N GLU A 21 5.09 8.50 -6.58
CA GLU A 21 4.61 8.51 -7.97
C GLU A 21 4.25 7.11 -8.44
N LYS A 22 5.04 6.10 -8.04
CA LYS A 22 4.72 4.70 -8.32
C LYS A 22 3.49 4.23 -7.54
N VAL A 23 3.33 4.63 -6.29
CA VAL A 23 2.10 4.38 -5.51
C VAL A 23 0.88 4.93 -6.23
N LYS A 24 0.90 6.22 -6.61
CA LYS A 24 -0.19 6.87 -7.37
C LYS A 24 -0.50 6.12 -8.67
N ASN A 25 0.55 5.77 -9.43
CA ASN A 25 0.38 5.08 -10.70
C ASN A 25 -0.29 3.70 -10.51
N LEU A 26 0.14 2.94 -9.50
CA LEU A 26 -0.43 1.62 -9.21
C LEU A 26 -1.90 1.71 -8.77
N VAL A 27 -2.24 2.65 -7.88
CA VAL A 27 -3.63 2.88 -7.44
C VAL A 27 -4.51 3.28 -8.63
N ARG A 28 -4.06 4.19 -9.49
CA ARG A 28 -4.77 4.57 -10.73
C ARG A 28 -4.99 3.40 -11.70
N HIS A 29 -4.13 2.39 -11.66
CA HIS A 29 -4.26 1.16 -12.45
C HIS A 29 -5.01 0.04 -11.71
N GLY A 30 -5.77 0.38 -10.67
CA GLY A 30 -6.61 -0.56 -9.93
C GLY A 30 -5.83 -1.47 -8.98
N ALA A 31 -4.71 -1.02 -8.43
CA ALA A 31 -4.14 -1.68 -7.27
C ALA A 31 -5.10 -1.55 -6.08
N ASP A 32 -5.31 -2.65 -5.37
CA ASP A 32 -6.10 -2.64 -4.15
C ASP A 32 -5.29 -1.98 -3.03
N ILE A 33 -5.78 -0.81 -2.59
CA ILE A 33 -5.12 0.03 -1.60
C ILE A 33 -5.06 -0.62 -0.21
N ASN A 34 -6.01 -1.52 0.05
CA ASN A 34 -6.16 -2.25 1.31
C ASN A 34 -5.60 -3.68 1.21
N TYR A 35 -4.92 -4.00 0.10
CA TYR A 35 -4.31 -5.30 -0.07
C TYR A 35 -3.34 -5.61 1.07
N LYS A 36 -3.50 -6.80 1.63
CA LYS A 36 -2.55 -7.39 2.56
C LYS A 36 -1.58 -8.28 1.78
N ASP A 37 -0.32 -8.25 2.17
CA ASP A 37 0.71 -9.13 1.64
C ASP A 37 0.34 -10.62 1.75
N THR A 38 1.15 -11.49 1.17
CA THR A 38 0.92 -12.95 1.16
C THR A 38 0.83 -13.57 2.56
N PHE A 39 1.37 -12.89 3.58
CA PHE A 39 1.28 -13.28 4.98
C PHE A 39 0.04 -12.72 5.69
N GLY A 40 -0.78 -11.92 5.00
CA GLY A 40 -1.98 -11.27 5.53
C GLY A 40 -1.68 -10.24 6.64
N SER A 41 -0.46 -9.73 6.68
CA SER A 41 0.11 -9.02 7.83
C SER A 41 0.38 -7.55 7.53
N PHE A 42 0.80 -7.20 6.32
CA PHE A 42 1.20 -5.83 5.98
C PHE A 42 0.44 -5.28 4.79
N THR A 43 0.07 -4.00 4.89
CA THR A 43 -0.52 -3.20 3.80
C THR A 43 0.47 -2.13 3.36
N ALA A 44 0.19 -1.45 2.26
CA ALA A 44 0.97 -0.28 1.84
C ALA A 44 1.06 0.77 2.95
N LEU A 45 -0.02 0.95 3.71
CA LEU A 45 -0.05 1.88 4.84
C LEU A 45 0.91 1.47 5.97
N HIS A 46 0.98 0.19 6.33
CA HIS A 46 1.91 -0.28 7.36
C HIS A 46 3.37 0.01 6.97
N CYS A 47 3.74 -0.26 5.71
CA CYS A 47 5.10 -0.01 5.22
C CYS A 47 5.42 1.50 5.18
N ALA A 48 4.49 2.32 4.69
CA ALA A 48 4.65 3.77 4.67
C ALA A 48 4.78 4.35 6.08
N ALA A 49 3.96 3.89 7.03
CA ALA A 49 4.01 4.30 8.43
C ALA A 49 5.32 3.90 9.12
N ASN A 50 5.75 2.65 8.95
CA ASN A 50 7.02 2.15 9.53
C ASN A 50 8.24 2.94 9.03
N ASN A 51 8.21 3.39 7.77
CA ASN A 51 9.31 4.11 7.15
C ASN A 51 9.14 5.65 7.19
N GLY A 52 8.14 6.16 7.90
CA GLY A 52 7.88 7.60 8.06
C GLY A 52 7.51 8.33 6.76
N LYS A 53 6.94 7.64 5.78
CA LYS A 53 6.59 8.19 4.45
C LYS A 53 5.26 8.94 4.50
N ILE A 54 5.25 10.10 5.16
CA ILE A 54 4.04 10.90 5.43
C ILE A 54 3.25 11.23 4.15
N GLU A 55 3.93 11.58 3.05
CA GLU A 55 3.26 11.89 1.79
C GLU A 55 2.46 10.71 1.22
N ILE A 56 2.99 9.49 1.38
CA ILE A 56 2.30 8.26 0.97
C ILE A 56 1.14 7.98 1.91
N ILE A 57 1.31 8.16 3.22
CA ILE A 57 0.24 8.00 4.21
C ILE A 57 -0.94 8.93 3.88
N ASN A 58 -0.66 10.20 3.62
CA ASN A 58 -1.69 11.18 3.24
C ASN A 58 -2.38 10.78 1.94
N TYR A 59 -1.61 10.39 0.92
CA TYR A 59 -2.20 9.92 -0.34
C TYR A 59 -3.09 8.69 -0.15
N LEU A 60 -2.66 7.72 0.66
CA LEU A 60 -3.46 6.54 0.96
C LEU A 60 -4.75 6.91 1.70
N ALA A 61 -4.67 7.79 2.70
CA ALA A 61 -5.83 8.30 3.44
C ALA A 61 -6.82 9.05 2.53
N ASP A 62 -6.31 9.88 1.62
CA ASP A 62 -7.12 10.62 0.63
C ASP A 62 -7.83 9.68 -0.37
N ASN A 63 -7.32 8.46 -0.55
CA ASN A 63 -7.90 7.43 -1.43
C ASN A 63 -8.66 6.36 -0.62
N GLU A 64 -9.19 6.74 0.55
CA GLU A 64 -10.05 5.88 1.39
C GLU A 64 -9.36 4.56 1.83
N ALA A 65 -8.04 4.58 1.99
CA ALA A 65 -7.35 3.46 2.63
C ALA A 65 -7.85 3.27 4.07
N ASP A 66 -7.99 2.01 4.49
CA ASP A 66 -8.35 1.67 5.86
C ASP A 66 -7.19 2.00 6.80
N MET A 67 -7.28 3.18 7.42
CA MET A 67 -6.31 3.66 8.40
C MET A 67 -6.30 2.87 9.70
N ASN A 68 -7.34 2.05 9.93
CA ASN A 68 -7.44 1.18 11.10
C ASN A 68 -7.03 -0.27 10.77
N CYS A 69 -6.39 -0.49 9.62
CA CYS A 69 -5.96 -1.82 9.23
C CYS A 69 -5.01 -2.39 10.29
N ARG A 70 -5.38 -3.55 10.85
CA ARG A 70 -4.55 -4.27 11.83
C ARG A 70 -3.68 -5.30 11.14
N ASN A 71 -2.41 -5.32 11.52
CA ASN A 71 -1.54 -6.47 11.28
C ASN A 71 -1.98 -7.64 12.17
N LYS A 72 -1.37 -8.80 11.95
CA LYS A 72 -1.78 -10.07 12.58
C LYS A 72 -1.28 -10.25 14.03
N TRP A 73 -0.64 -9.23 14.62
CA TRP A 73 0.05 -9.29 15.90
C TRP A 73 -0.47 -8.18 16.82
#